data_AF-A0A353VRC8-F1
#
_entry.id   AF-A0A353VRC8-F1
#
_cell.length_a   1.000
_cell.length_b   1.000
_cell.length_c   1.000
_cell.angle_alpha   90.00
_cell.angle_beta   90.00
_cell.angle_gamma   90.00
#
_symmetry.space_group_name_H-M   'P 1'
#
loop_
_entity.id
_entity.type
_entity.pdbx_description
1 polymer ?
#
loop_
_entity_poly.entity_id
_entity_poly.type
_entity_poly.pdbx_seq_one_letter_code
_entity_poly.pdbx_strand_id
1 'polypeptide(L)'
;MICTTIQNRTLEEIMNLLESSEPRIQMAEIRLDRCPLDIEEIEYLFSSSDTPLVATCRVADDGNGTWEEAEQKLTVAVEAGAAFLDLEIEAPKEIGKRLRRACTEYGTTMIRSSHFFAGTPSDDVLQSTVEKCRKFGGEIVKIAAMAGSEGDVARVLGLYTVAEPVVRPGSPTIEASGRTAEQQSLRQAQGSVNVNVQRSQQAQRPCELIAFSMGETGKASRLECLKLGSPFTYA
;
A
#
# COMPACT_ATOMS: atom_id res chain seq x y z
N MET A 1 7.69 12.62 2.42
CA MET A 1 6.77 12.94 3.55
C MET A 1 7.07 12.00 4.72
N ILE A 2 6.82 12.41 5.96
CA ILE A 2 6.96 11.55 7.15
C ILE A 2 5.58 11.11 7.61
N CYS A 3 5.39 9.80 7.76
CA CYS A 3 4.22 9.16 8.35
C CYS A 3 4.54 8.85 9.81
N THR A 4 3.87 9.52 10.74
CA THR A 4 4.04 9.30 12.18
C THR A 4 3.22 8.08 12.60
N THR A 5 3.86 7.06 13.18
CA THR A 5 3.10 5.90 13.71
C THR A 5 2.52 6.22 15.08
N ILE A 6 1.19 6.17 15.20
CA ILE A 6 0.44 6.38 16.44
C ILE A 6 -0.10 5.04 16.93
N GLN A 7 0.16 4.74 18.19
CA GLN A 7 -0.22 3.50 18.88
C GLN A 7 -0.34 3.77 20.38
N ASN A 8 -1.11 2.94 21.11
CA ASN A 8 -1.32 3.08 22.56
C ASN A 8 -1.84 4.49 22.94
N ARG A 9 -2.82 4.99 22.19
CA ARG A 9 -3.46 6.29 22.41
C ARG A 9 -4.97 6.18 22.24
N THR A 10 -5.72 6.88 23.08
CA THR A 10 -7.19 6.99 22.95
C THR A 10 -7.57 7.89 21.77
N LEU A 11 -8.84 7.88 21.37
CA LEU A 11 -9.33 8.76 20.30
C LEU A 11 -8.99 10.24 20.58
N GLU A 12 -9.26 10.73 21.79
CA GLU A 12 -8.98 12.11 22.20
C GLU A 12 -7.49 12.45 22.05
N GLU A 13 -6.60 11.57 22.50
CA GLU A 13 -5.15 11.78 22.38
C GLU A 13 -4.69 11.80 20.92
N ILE A 14 -5.26 10.93 20.07
CA ILE A 14 -4.96 10.89 18.64
C ILE A 14 -5.40 12.20 17.97
N MET A 15 -6.64 12.64 18.19
CA MET A 15 -7.17 13.87 17.60
C MET A 15 -6.33 15.08 18.03
N ASN A 16 -6.02 15.19 19.32
CA ASN A 16 -5.15 16.25 19.84
C ASN A 16 -3.76 16.26 19.18
N LEU A 17 -3.16 15.07 18.97
CA LEU A 17 -1.87 14.96 18.26
C LEU A 17 -1.98 15.42 16.81
N LEU A 18 -3.05 15.04 16.10
CA LEU A 18 -3.25 15.39 14.69
C LEU A 18 -3.51 16.89 14.49
N GLU A 19 -4.22 17.53 15.42
CA GLU A 19 -4.61 18.95 15.31
C GLU A 19 -3.57 19.93 15.86
N SER A 20 -2.90 19.56 16.96
CA SER A 20 -2.11 20.50 17.76
C SER A 20 -0.61 20.21 17.80
N SER A 21 -0.13 19.19 17.08
CA SER A 21 1.30 18.89 17.01
C SER A 21 2.09 20.00 16.32
N GLU A 22 3.27 20.31 16.86
CA GLU A 22 4.26 21.18 16.23
C GLU A 22 5.63 20.48 16.17
N PRO A 23 6.18 20.24 14.96
CA PRO A 23 5.59 20.54 13.65
C PRO A 23 4.33 19.70 13.37
N ARG A 24 3.40 20.26 12.58
CA ARG A 24 2.16 19.56 12.19
C ARG A 24 2.45 18.20 11.56
N ILE A 25 1.77 17.16 12.06
CA ILE A 25 1.79 15.83 11.46
C ILE A 25 1.20 15.90 10.04
N GLN A 26 2.02 15.57 9.04
CA GLN A 26 1.61 15.62 7.63
C GLN A 26 0.81 14.38 7.20
N MET A 27 1.01 13.28 7.93
CA MET A 27 0.41 11.96 7.68
C MET A 27 0.62 11.11 8.93
N ALA A 28 -0.33 10.25 9.29
CA ALA A 28 -0.16 9.32 10.39
C ALA A 28 -0.58 7.89 10.02
N GLU A 29 0.09 6.91 10.63
CA GLU A 29 -0.35 5.53 10.66
C GLU A 29 -1.03 5.26 12.00
N ILE A 30 -2.28 4.83 11.98
CA ILE A 30 -3.01 4.45 13.19
C ILE A 30 -2.91 2.93 13.34
N ARG A 31 -2.26 2.48 14.42
CA ARG A 31 -2.19 1.07 14.80
C ARG A 31 -3.44 0.65 15.55
N LEU A 32 -4.48 0.28 14.81
CA LEU A 32 -5.79 -0.15 15.31
C LEU A 32 -5.72 -1.41 16.19
N ASP A 33 -4.65 -2.17 16.07
CA ASP A 33 -4.34 -3.31 16.94
C ASP A 33 -3.78 -2.89 18.33
N ARG A 34 -3.31 -1.64 18.47
CA ARG A 34 -2.68 -1.11 19.70
C ARG A 34 -3.32 0.15 20.26
N CYS A 35 -4.24 0.77 19.53
CA CYS A 35 -5.07 1.83 20.08
C CYS A 35 -6.36 1.21 20.65
N PRO A 36 -6.78 1.58 21.87
CA PRO A 36 -8.05 1.13 22.44
C PRO A 36 -9.22 1.89 21.79
N LEU A 37 -9.43 1.66 20.50
CA LEU A 37 -10.52 2.26 19.72
C LEU A 37 -11.60 1.21 19.45
N ASP A 38 -12.86 1.56 19.71
CA ASP A 38 -14.00 0.81 19.21
C ASP A 38 -14.33 1.15 17.75
N ILE A 39 -15.40 0.57 17.20
CA ILE A 39 -15.73 0.69 15.78
C ILE A 39 -16.22 2.12 15.46
N GLU A 40 -17.04 2.69 16.33
CA GLU A 40 -17.58 4.04 16.21
C GLU A 40 -16.47 5.09 16.30
N GLU A 41 -15.49 4.90 17.19
CA GLU A 41 -14.32 5.76 17.31
C GLU A 41 -13.41 5.68 16.08
N ILE A 42 -13.26 4.49 15.49
CA ILE A 42 -12.52 4.32 14.22
C ILE A 42 -13.24 5.09 13.10
N GLU A 43 -14.54 4.91 12.93
CA GLU A 43 -15.32 5.62 11.92
C GLU A 43 -15.18 7.14 12.08
N TYR A 44 -15.33 7.64 13.30
CA TYR A 44 -15.20 9.07 13.60
C TYR A 44 -13.81 9.61 13.28
N LEU A 45 -12.75 8.91 13.73
CA LEU A 45 -11.35 9.33 13.51
C LEU A 45 -11.02 9.48 12.02
N PHE A 46 -11.40 8.48 11.21
CA PHE A 46 -11.05 8.48 9.79
C PHE A 46 -11.92 9.42 8.96
N SER A 47 -13.18 9.65 9.36
CA SER A 47 -14.09 10.58 8.66
C SER A 47 -13.88 12.05 9.01
N SER A 48 -13.30 12.33 10.18
CA SER A 48 -13.15 13.72 10.70
C SER A 48 -11.75 14.29 10.54
N SER A 49 -10.75 13.47 10.21
CA SER A 49 -9.34 13.90 10.12
C SER A 49 -9.02 14.53 8.76
N ASP A 50 -8.54 15.77 8.75
CA ASP A 50 -7.92 16.39 7.57
C ASP A 50 -6.53 15.82 7.26
N THR A 51 -5.89 15.17 8.23
CA THR A 51 -4.58 14.52 8.06
C THR A 51 -4.77 13.18 7.34
N PRO A 52 -4.03 12.89 6.26
CA PRO A 52 -4.07 11.59 5.61
C PRO A 52 -3.66 10.47 6.57
N LEU A 53 -4.56 9.50 6.77
CA LEU A 53 -4.34 8.39 7.70
C LEU A 53 -4.07 7.07 6.96
N VAL A 54 -3.13 6.29 7.50
CA VAL A 54 -2.94 4.86 7.17
C VAL A 54 -3.65 4.03 8.23
N ALA A 55 -4.65 3.25 7.83
CA ALA A 55 -5.25 2.24 8.69
C ALA A 55 -4.36 0.99 8.71
N THR A 56 -3.87 0.61 9.90
CA THR A 56 -3.06 -0.60 10.08
C THR A 56 -3.62 -1.40 11.25
N CYS A 57 -3.91 -2.68 11.03
CA CYS A 57 -4.28 -3.61 12.09
C CYS A 57 -3.48 -4.90 11.92
N ARG A 58 -2.45 -5.07 12.75
CA ARG A 58 -1.60 -6.26 12.71
C ARG A 58 -2.19 -7.38 13.52
N VAL A 59 -2.02 -8.60 13.02
CA VAL A 59 -2.35 -9.82 13.76
C VAL A 59 -1.02 -10.44 14.16
N ALA A 60 -0.70 -10.40 15.45
CA ALA A 60 0.54 -10.96 15.96
C ALA A 60 0.39 -12.46 16.25
N ASP A 61 1.48 -13.22 16.08
CA ASP A 61 1.53 -14.65 16.42
C ASP A 61 1.57 -14.92 17.94
N ASP A 62 1.29 -13.90 18.77
CA ASP A 62 1.23 -13.99 20.23
C ASP A 62 -0.20 -14.23 20.76
N GLY A 63 -1.17 -14.38 19.87
CA GLY A 63 -2.58 -14.60 20.20
C GLY A 63 -3.39 -13.32 20.42
N ASN A 64 -2.81 -12.14 20.22
CA ASN A 64 -3.55 -10.88 20.27
C ASN A 64 -4.15 -10.55 18.89
N GLY A 65 -5.48 -10.53 18.86
CA GLY A 65 -6.28 -10.17 17.69
C GLY A 65 -6.48 -11.32 16.70
N THR A 66 -7.51 -11.19 15.88
CA THR A 66 -7.84 -12.13 14.80
C THR A 66 -7.87 -11.43 13.45
N TRP A 67 -7.76 -12.21 12.37
CA TRP A 67 -7.89 -11.65 11.03
C TRP A 67 -9.30 -11.14 10.74
N GLU A 68 -10.32 -11.72 11.35
CA GLU A 68 -11.70 -11.26 11.29
C GLU A 68 -11.88 -9.89 11.96
N GLU A 69 -11.34 -9.70 13.17
CA GLU A 69 -11.36 -8.39 13.85
C GLU A 69 -10.55 -7.34 13.08
N ALA A 70 -9.37 -7.72 12.57
CA ALA A 70 -8.55 -6.84 11.76
C ALA A 70 -9.29 -6.42 10.48
N GLU A 71 -9.95 -7.36 9.80
CA GLU A 71 -10.77 -7.07 8.62
C GLU A 71 -11.91 -6.10 8.95
N GLN A 72 -12.62 -6.30 10.06
CA GLN A 72 -13.71 -5.41 10.47
C GLN A 72 -13.20 -3.97 10.69
N LYS A 73 -12.15 -3.81 11.51
CA LYS A 73 -11.56 -2.50 11.81
C LYS A 73 -11.03 -1.80 10.56
N LEU A 74 -10.33 -2.53 9.70
CA LEU A 74 -9.77 -2.01 8.45
C LEU A 74 -10.87 -1.62 7.45
N THR A 75 -11.94 -2.41 7.36
CA THR A 75 -13.08 -2.10 6.47
C THR A 75 -13.74 -0.80 6.90
N VAL A 76 -14.03 -0.62 8.18
CA VAL A 76 -14.63 0.62 8.71
C VAL A 76 -13.73 1.83 8.43
N ALA A 77 -12.42 1.71 8.67
CA ALA A 77 -11.49 2.79 8.37
C ALA A 77 -11.46 3.16 6.88
N VAL A 78 -11.50 2.17 5.98
CA VAL A 78 -11.57 2.39 4.51
C VAL A 78 -12.86 3.09 4.13
N GLU A 79 -14.00 2.60 4.61
CA GLU A 79 -15.32 3.17 4.33
C GLU A 79 -15.44 4.61 4.85
N ALA A 80 -14.79 4.91 5.97
CA ALA A 80 -14.73 6.23 6.59
C ALA A 80 -13.73 7.20 5.92
N GLY A 81 -12.95 6.76 4.92
CA GLY A 81 -12.08 7.65 4.14
C GLY A 81 -10.59 7.55 4.44
N ALA A 82 -10.10 6.42 4.96
CA ALA A 82 -8.66 6.18 5.08
C ALA A 82 -7.94 6.44 3.74
N ALA A 83 -6.87 7.24 3.79
CA ALA A 83 -6.06 7.51 2.61
C ALA A 83 -5.29 6.25 2.17
N PHE A 84 -4.86 5.44 3.15
CA PHE A 84 -4.15 4.20 2.92
C PHE A 84 -4.64 3.09 3.85
N LEU A 85 -4.55 1.85 3.38
CA LEU A 85 -4.71 0.65 4.19
C LEU A 85 -3.42 -0.16 4.12
N ASP A 86 -2.83 -0.49 5.26
CA ASP A 86 -1.67 -1.39 5.37
C ASP A 86 -2.14 -2.78 5.80
N LEU A 87 -1.91 -3.78 4.93
CA LEU A 87 -2.21 -5.17 5.19
C LEU A 87 -0.96 -6.03 5.01
N GLU A 88 -0.59 -6.75 6.07
CA GLU A 88 0.55 -7.67 6.12
C GLU A 88 0.40 -8.82 5.11
N ILE A 89 1.52 -9.25 4.52
CA ILE A 89 1.54 -10.26 3.46
C ILE A 89 0.96 -11.62 3.92
N GLU A 90 1.03 -11.87 5.23
CA GLU A 90 0.53 -13.03 5.95
C GLU A 90 -1.01 -13.11 5.98
N ALA A 91 -1.71 -12.01 5.69
CA ALA A 91 -3.17 -11.97 5.69
C ALA A 91 -3.77 -13.04 4.77
N PRO A 92 -4.84 -13.75 5.21
CA PRO A 92 -5.55 -14.72 4.38
C PRO A 92 -5.97 -14.12 3.04
N LYS A 93 -5.82 -14.91 1.97
CA LYS A 93 -6.06 -14.45 0.59
C LYS A 93 -7.47 -13.86 0.37
N GLU A 94 -8.49 -14.42 1.02
CA GLU A 94 -9.87 -13.93 0.86
C GLU A 94 -10.09 -12.58 1.57
N ILE A 95 -9.48 -12.36 2.74
CA ILE A 95 -9.49 -11.06 3.42
C ILE A 95 -8.78 -10.01 2.56
N GLY A 96 -7.59 -10.35 2.03
CA GLY A 96 -6.87 -9.47 1.12
C GLY A 96 -7.69 -9.07 -0.12
N LYS A 97 -8.49 -9.99 -0.69
CA LYS A 97 -9.39 -9.69 -1.81
C LYS A 97 -10.55 -8.78 -1.43
N ARG A 98 -11.15 -8.96 -0.24
CA ARG A 98 -12.27 -8.15 0.24
C ARG A 98 -11.81 -6.73 0.55
N LEU A 99 -10.74 -6.58 1.32
CA LEU A 99 -10.16 -5.26 1.63
C LEU A 99 -9.66 -4.54 0.38
N ARG A 100 -9.09 -5.25 -0.60
CA ARG A 100 -8.73 -4.66 -1.89
C ARG A 100 -9.93 -4.13 -2.66
N ARG A 101 -11.07 -4.83 -2.61
CA ARG A 101 -12.32 -4.36 -3.22
C ARG A 101 -12.80 -3.09 -2.54
N ALA A 102 -12.85 -3.08 -1.21
CA ALA A 102 -13.21 -1.89 -0.44
C ALA A 102 -12.27 -0.71 -0.77
N CYS A 103 -10.96 -0.93 -0.78
CA CYS A 103 -9.99 0.10 -1.16
C CYS A 103 -10.28 0.71 -2.55
N THR A 104 -10.61 -0.14 -3.53
CA THR A 104 -10.96 0.33 -4.89
C THR A 104 -12.26 1.13 -4.91
N GLU A 105 -13.24 0.73 -4.11
CA GLU A 105 -14.56 1.36 -4.04
C GLU A 105 -14.52 2.73 -3.35
N TYR A 106 -13.75 2.86 -2.28
CA TYR A 106 -13.66 4.07 -1.46
C TYR A 106 -12.45 4.95 -1.78
N GLY A 107 -11.62 4.57 -2.76
CA GLY A 107 -10.47 5.36 -3.20
C GLY A 107 -9.26 5.31 -2.26
N THR A 108 -9.20 4.32 -1.37
CA THR A 108 -8.06 4.08 -0.48
C THR A 108 -6.91 3.38 -1.22
N THR A 109 -5.67 3.81 -1.00
CA THR A 109 -4.50 3.14 -1.59
C THR A 109 -4.06 1.95 -0.75
N MET A 110 -3.96 0.75 -1.35
CA MET A 110 -3.55 -0.45 -0.62
C MET A 110 -2.03 -0.58 -0.52
N ILE A 111 -1.52 -0.63 0.70
CA ILE A 111 -0.15 -1.01 1.05
C ILE A 111 -0.12 -2.50 1.40
N ARG A 112 0.79 -3.25 0.76
CA ARG A 112 1.11 -4.64 1.17
C ARG A 112 2.47 -4.67 1.82
N SER A 113 2.51 -5.04 3.10
CA SER A 113 3.71 -4.95 3.92
C SER A 113 4.27 -6.31 4.33
N SER A 114 5.57 -6.35 4.60
CA SER A 114 6.25 -7.50 5.20
C SER A 114 7.37 -7.03 6.12
N HIS A 115 7.56 -7.76 7.21
CA HIS A 115 8.40 -7.36 8.33
C HIS A 115 9.34 -8.50 8.73
N PHE A 116 10.65 -8.27 8.62
CA PHE A 116 11.67 -9.23 9.02
C PHE A 116 12.30 -8.80 10.34
N PHE A 117 11.63 -9.10 11.46
CA PHE A 117 12.08 -8.69 12.80
C PHE A 117 13.37 -9.39 13.27
N ALA A 118 13.62 -10.62 12.80
CA ALA A 118 14.78 -11.41 13.23
C ALA A 118 16.10 -11.04 12.54
N GLY A 119 16.05 -10.30 11.43
CA GLY A 119 17.23 -9.93 10.66
C GLY A 119 16.88 -9.62 9.21
N THR A 120 17.88 -9.25 8.42
CA THR A 120 17.69 -8.97 7.00
C THR A 120 17.96 -10.25 6.18
N PRO A 121 16.97 -10.77 5.43
CA PRO A 121 17.15 -11.99 4.66
C PRO A 121 18.00 -11.74 3.40
N SER A 122 18.18 -12.78 2.57
CA SER A 122 18.92 -12.66 1.31
C SER A 122 18.20 -11.78 0.28
N ASP A 123 18.93 -11.33 -0.74
CA ASP A 123 18.38 -10.56 -1.86
C ASP A 123 17.21 -11.27 -2.54
N ASP A 124 17.34 -12.58 -2.80
CA ASP A 124 16.29 -13.39 -3.42
C ASP A 124 14.99 -13.40 -2.58
N VAL A 125 15.12 -13.50 -1.26
CA VAL A 125 13.97 -13.48 -0.36
C VAL A 125 13.31 -12.10 -0.37
N LEU A 126 14.10 -11.03 -0.25
CA LEU A 126 13.59 -9.66 -0.31
C LEU A 126 12.86 -9.39 -1.64
N GLN A 127 13.50 -9.72 -2.77
CA GLN A 127 12.93 -9.52 -4.10
C GLN A 127 11.65 -10.36 -4.30
N SER A 128 11.66 -11.63 -3.90
CA SER A 128 10.47 -12.48 -3.98
C SER A 128 9.32 -11.94 -3.11
N THR A 129 9.64 -11.28 -1.99
CA THR A 129 8.66 -10.67 -1.09
C THR A 129 8.04 -9.44 -1.73
N VAL A 130 8.85 -8.58 -2.35
CA VAL A 130 8.37 -7.45 -3.15
C VAL A 130 7.41 -7.92 -4.26
N GLU A 131 7.79 -8.95 -4.99
CA GLU A 131 6.93 -9.51 -6.04
C GLU A 131 5.62 -10.10 -5.50
N LYS A 132 5.66 -10.79 -4.36
CA LYS A 132 4.45 -11.34 -3.73
C LYS A 132 3.54 -10.21 -3.25
N CYS A 133 4.07 -9.15 -2.64
CA CYS A 133 3.29 -7.98 -2.25
C CYS A 133 2.59 -7.36 -3.47
N ARG A 134 3.30 -7.18 -4.60
CA ARG A 134 2.70 -6.73 -5.87
C ARG A 134 1.60 -7.67 -6.37
N LYS A 135 1.83 -8.98 -6.38
CA LYS A 135 0.86 -10.00 -6.83
C LYS A 135 -0.39 -10.06 -5.95
N PHE A 136 -0.25 -9.80 -4.65
CA PHE A 136 -1.38 -9.67 -3.73
C PHE A 136 -1.98 -8.27 -3.70
N GLY A 137 -1.47 -7.40 -4.57
CA GLY A 137 -2.11 -6.15 -4.87
C GLY A 137 -1.75 -5.04 -3.89
N GLY A 138 -0.47 -4.93 -3.55
CA GLY A 138 0.07 -3.66 -3.07
C GLY A 138 0.14 -2.70 -4.24
N GLU A 139 -0.54 -1.56 -4.13
CA GLU A 139 -0.21 -0.39 -4.94
C GLU A 139 1.09 0.24 -4.43
N ILE A 140 1.33 0.12 -3.12
CA ILE A 140 2.62 0.35 -2.48
C ILE A 140 3.08 -0.95 -1.82
N VAL A 141 4.33 -1.35 -2.04
CA VAL A 141 4.99 -2.41 -1.27
C VAL A 141 5.75 -1.79 -0.11
N LYS A 142 5.60 -2.33 1.10
CA LYS A 142 6.37 -1.93 2.28
C LYS A 142 7.23 -3.09 2.79
N ILE A 143 8.55 -2.92 2.81
CA ILE A 143 9.51 -3.89 3.34
C ILE A 143 10.27 -3.26 4.50
N ALA A 144 10.17 -3.86 5.68
CA ALA A 144 10.96 -3.44 6.85
C ALA A 144 11.75 -4.63 7.39
N ALA A 145 13.07 -4.50 7.51
CA ALA A 145 13.93 -5.60 7.98
C ALA A 145 14.90 -5.15 9.06
N MET A 146 15.12 -5.95 10.09
CA MET A 146 16.09 -5.66 11.15
C MET A 146 17.51 -5.70 10.59
N ALA A 147 18.26 -4.60 10.71
CA ALA A 147 19.66 -4.56 10.28
C ALA A 147 20.59 -5.00 11.41
N GLY A 148 21.41 -6.01 11.15
CA GLY A 148 22.52 -6.39 12.02
C GLY A 148 23.85 -5.76 11.60
N SER A 149 23.91 -5.15 10.41
CA SER A 149 25.11 -4.55 9.82
C SER A 149 24.77 -3.48 8.77
N GLU A 150 25.73 -2.63 8.41
CA GLU A 150 25.61 -1.71 7.27
C GLU A 150 25.36 -2.44 5.94
N GLY A 151 25.89 -3.66 5.80
CA GLY A 151 25.64 -4.51 4.64
C GLY A 151 24.17 -4.94 4.52
N ASP A 152 23.47 -5.11 5.65
CA ASP A 152 22.03 -5.37 5.66
C ASP A 152 21.24 -4.12 5.25
N VAL A 153 21.65 -2.94 5.72
CA VAL A 153 21.05 -1.65 5.32
C VAL A 153 21.17 -1.46 3.81
N ALA A 154 22.38 -1.65 3.27
CA ALA A 154 22.64 -1.57 1.84
C ALA A 154 21.79 -2.56 1.03
N ARG A 155 21.56 -3.77 1.58
CA ARG A 155 20.70 -4.79 0.95
C ARG A 155 19.24 -4.35 0.84
N VAL A 156 18.68 -3.83 1.92
CA VAL A 156 17.28 -3.35 1.94
C VAL A 156 17.12 -2.15 1.00
N LEU A 157 18.03 -1.18 1.05
CA LEU A 157 18.00 -0.02 0.16
C LEU A 157 18.28 -0.39 -1.30
N GLY A 158 19.01 -1.49 -1.54
CA GLY A 158 19.23 -2.06 -2.87
C GLY A 158 17.94 -2.41 -3.62
N LEU A 159 16.83 -2.64 -2.91
CA LEU A 159 15.52 -2.89 -3.53
C LEU A 159 15.03 -1.75 -4.42
N TYR A 160 15.46 -0.51 -4.16
CA TYR A 160 15.12 0.63 -5.01
C TYR A 160 15.79 0.57 -6.39
N THR A 161 16.96 -0.07 -6.50
CA THR A 161 17.67 -0.19 -7.79
C THR A 161 17.00 -1.16 -8.76
N VAL A 162 16.26 -2.14 -8.22
CA VAL A 162 15.54 -3.17 -8.98
C VAL A 162 14.09 -2.75 -9.26
N ALA A 163 13.58 -1.74 -8.54
CA ALA A 163 12.21 -1.26 -8.64
C ALA A 163 11.95 -0.26 -9.77
N GLU A 164 12.99 0.27 -10.43
CA GLU A 164 12.84 1.06 -11.65
C GLU A 164 12.08 0.24 -12.71
N PRO A 165 10.92 0.71 -13.19
CA PRO A 165 10.27 0.08 -14.34
C PRO A 165 11.25 0.18 -15.49
N VAL A 166 11.59 -0.96 -16.11
CA VAL A 166 12.27 -0.96 -17.40
C VAL A 166 11.37 -0.23 -18.40
N VAL A 167 11.63 1.07 -18.61
CA VAL A 167 11.15 1.78 -19.80
C VAL A 167 11.89 1.13 -20.95
N ARG A 168 11.23 0.20 -21.65
CA ARG A 168 11.79 -0.35 -22.90
C ARG A 168 11.78 0.78 -23.94
N PRO A 169 12.93 1.25 -24.43
CA PRO A 169 12.92 2.16 -25.56
C PRO A 169 12.63 1.33 -26.82
N GLY A 170 11.50 1.58 -27.46
CA GLY A 170 11.21 1.10 -28.80
C GLY A 170 9.94 0.28 -28.93
N SER A 171 8.84 0.97 -29.22
CA SER A 171 7.84 0.49 -30.18
C SER A 171 7.56 1.66 -31.14
N PRO A 172 7.67 1.45 -32.45
CA PRO A 172 7.59 2.53 -33.43
C PRO A 172 6.17 3.08 -33.51
N THR A 173 6.06 4.40 -33.53
CA THR A 173 4.85 5.13 -33.90
C THR A 173 4.51 4.75 -35.35
N ILE A 174 3.41 4.04 -35.57
CA ILE A 174 2.85 3.91 -36.92
C ILE A 174 2.17 5.24 -37.22
N GLU A 175 2.81 6.02 -38.09
CA GLU A 175 2.22 7.22 -38.68
C GLU A 175 0.94 6.85 -39.43
N ALA A 176 -0.12 7.58 -39.11
CA ALA A 176 -1.39 7.50 -39.82
C ALA A 176 -1.22 8.11 -41.22
N SER A 177 -1.27 7.25 -42.24
CA SER A 177 -1.36 7.67 -43.64
C SER A 177 -2.69 7.27 -44.25
N GLY A 178 -3.43 8.28 -44.73
CA GLY A 178 -4.20 8.16 -45.98
C GLY A 178 -5.62 7.60 -45.90
N ARG A 179 -6.59 8.50 -46.10
CA ARG A 179 -7.99 8.23 -46.44
C ARG A 179 -8.09 7.47 -47.78
N THR A 180 -9.08 6.58 -47.94
CA THR A 180 -10.07 6.60 -49.05
C THR A 180 -11.25 5.65 -48.79
N ALA A 181 -12.34 5.89 -49.50
CA ALA A 181 -13.73 5.55 -49.20
C ALA A 181 -14.23 4.19 -49.75
N GLU A 182 -15.52 3.93 -49.46
CA GLU A 182 -16.46 2.95 -50.05
C GLU A 182 -16.43 1.50 -49.53
N GLN A 183 -17.46 1.11 -48.78
CA GLN A 183 -18.62 0.38 -49.36
C GLN A 183 -19.70 0.10 -48.30
N GLN A 184 -20.90 0.60 -48.57
CA GLN A 184 -22.16 0.21 -47.91
C GLN A 184 -22.60 -1.17 -48.42
N SER A 185 -23.16 -2.03 -47.57
CA SER A 185 -24.60 -2.38 -47.58
C SER A 185 -24.97 -3.69 -46.83
N LEU A 186 -25.88 -3.53 -45.86
CA LEU A 186 -27.06 -4.35 -45.51
C LEU A 186 -26.93 -5.87 -45.28
N ARG A 187 -27.19 -6.32 -44.04
CA ARG A 187 -28.26 -7.30 -43.71
C ARG A 187 -28.60 -7.31 -42.21
N GLN A 188 -29.88 -7.53 -41.96
CA GLN A 188 -30.62 -7.39 -40.70
C GLN A 188 -30.50 -8.61 -39.76
N ALA A 189 -30.81 -8.31 -38.49
CA ALA A 189 -31.59 -9.10 -37.53
C ALA A 189 -30.92 -10.20 -36.66
N GLN A 190 -31.18 -10.01 -35.36
CA GLN A 190 -31.29 -10.96 -34.24
C GLN A 190 -30.02 -11.40 -33.49
N GLY A 191 -30.05 -11.08 -32.18
CA GLY A 191 -29.66 -12.02 -31.13
C GLY A 191 -28.29 -11.80 -30.49
N SER A 192 -28.32 -11.69 -29.16
CA SER A 192 -27.19 -11.81 -28.23
C SER A 192 -26.37 -10.53 -28.01
N VAL A 193 -26.72 -9.81 -26.94
CA VAL A 193 -25.78 -8.90 -26.27
C VAL A 193 -24.69 -9.77 -25.63
N ASN A 194 -23.70 -10.17 -26.42
CA ASN A 194 -22.41 -10.56 -25.91
C ASN A 194 -21.71 -9.28 -25.49
N VAL A 195 -21.83 -8.92 -24.20
CA VAL A 195 -20.94 -7.92 -23.61
C VAL A 195 -19.56 -8.57 -23.56
N ASN A 196 -18.84 -8.45 -24.68
CA ASN A 196 -17.43 -8.74 -24.72
C ASN A 196 -16.75 -7.59 -23.96
N VAL A 197 -16.75 -7.69 -22.63
CA VAL A 197 -15.89 -6.88 -21.78
C VAL A 197 -14.48 -7.34 -22.11
N GLN A 198 -13.92 -6.80 -23.19
CA GLN A 198 -12.48 -6.70 -23.34
C GLN A 198 -12.02 -5.99 -22.08
N ARG A 199 -11.52 -6.77 -21.11
CA ARG A 199 -10.69 -6.27 -20.03
C ARG A 199 -9.59 -5.50 -20.73
N SER A 200 -9.73 -4.18 -20.79
CA SER A 200 -8.62 -3.29 -21.01
C SER A 200 -7.57 -3.77 -20.01
N GLN A 201 -6.46 -4.30 -20.52
CA GLN A 201 -5.28 -4.51 -19.71
C GLN A 201 -4.90 -3.10 -19.26
N GLN A 202 -5.46 -2.66 -18.13
CA GLN A 202 -5.04 -1.44 -17.46
C GLN A 202 -3.55 -1.66 -17.26
N ALA A 203 -2.75 -0.88 -17.97
CA ALA A 203 -1.31 -0.82 -17.73
C ALA A 203 -1.17 -0.60 -16.22
N GLN A 204 -0.70 -1.63 -15.51
CA GLN A 204 -0.56 -1.55 -14.07
C GLN A 204 0.33 -0.35 -13.79
N ARG A 205 -0.18 0.63 -13.04
CA ARG A 205 0.66 1.71 -12.52
C ARG A 205 1.87 1.08 -11.84
N PRO A 206 3.09 1.62 -12.04
CA PRO A 206 4.26 1.10 -11.35
C PRO A 206 3.97 1.11 -9.84
N CYS A 207 4.15 -0.04 -9.21
CA CYS A 207 3.93 -0.19 -7.78
C CYS A 207 5.07 0.51 -7.04
N GLU A 208 4.72 1.45 -6.16
CA GLU A 208 5.68 2.20 -5.35
C GLU A 208 6.30 1.32 -4.26
N LEU A 209 7.46 1.71 -3.74
CA LEU A 209 8.21 0.96 -2.75
C LEU A 209 8.56 1.82 -1.54
N ILE A 210 8.27 1.31 -0.35
CA ILE A 210 8.78 1.79 0.93
C ILE A 210 9.65 0.69 1.52
N ALA A 211 10.96 0.83 1.47
CA ALA A 211 11.92 -0.12 2.00
C ALA A 211 12.92 0.58 2.93
N PHE A 212 12.99 0.14 4.18
CA PHE A 212 13.94 0.68 5.15
C PHE A 212 14.31 -0.39 6.19
N SER A 213 15.44 -0.20 6.83
CA SER A 213 15.92 -1.08 7.89
C SER A 213 15.46 -0.60 9.28
N MET A 214 15.15 -1.57 10.13
CA MET A 214 14.84 -1.39 11.55
C MET A 214 16.12 -1.50 12.39
N GLY A 215 16.02 -1.13 13.67
CA GLY A 215 17.14 -1.13 14.62
C GLY A 215 17.98 0.15 14.54
N GLU A 216 18.93 0.30 15.47
CA GLU A 216 19.78 1.50 15.54
C GLU A 216 20.63 1.65 14.27
N THR A 217 21.23 0.54 13.79
CA THR A 217 21.98 0.48 12.52
C THR A 217 21.13 0.94 11.33
N GLY A 218 19.85 0.56 11.31
CA GLY A 218 18.93 0.90 10.21
C GLY A 218 18.38 2.32 10.26
N LYS A 219 18.62 3.10 11.31
CA LYS A 219 17.93 4.38 11.56
C LYS A 219 18.06 5.39 10.40
N ALA A 220 19.25 5.52 9.83
CA ALA A 220 19.51 6.43 8.71
C ALA A 220 18.72 6.06 7.44
N SER A 221 18.47 4.76 7.24
CA SER A 221 17.78 4.24 6.06
C SER A 221 16.34 4.78 5.90
N ARG A 222 15.70 5.19 7.00
CA ARG A 222 14.37 5.83 6.99
C ARG A 222 14.38 7.15 6.24
N LEU A 223 15.46 7.93 6.31
CA LEU A 223 15.58 9.17 5.54
C LEU A 223 16.17 8.90 4.15
N GLU A 224 17.04 7.91 4.01
CA GLU A 224 17.66 7.57 2.73
C GLU A 224 16.66 6.99 1.73
N CYS A 225 15.69 6.20 2.18
CA CYS A 225 14.68 5.62 1.31
C CYS A 225 13.89 6.70 0.56
N LEU A 226 13.64 7.87 1.18
CA LEU A 226 13.01 9.01 0.52
C LEU A 226 13.83 9.53 -0.66
N LYS A 227 15.17 9.55 -0.54
CA LYS A 227 16.07 9.99 -1.61
C LYS A 227 16.09 9.00 -2.78
N LEU A 228 15.76 7.74 -2.51
CA LEU A 228 15.73 6.64 -3.47
C LEU A 228 14.36 6.44 -4.14
N GLY A 229 13.37 7.30 -3.83
CA GLY A 229 12.05 7.27 -4.47
C GLY A 229 10.92 6.72 -3.60
N SER A 230 11.14 6.49 -2.31
CA SER A 230 10.04 6.19 -1.38
C SER A 230 9.05 7.35 -1.32
N PRO A 231 7.73 7.12 -1.47
CA PRO A 231 6.73 8.18 -1.41
C PRO A 231 6.68 8.87 -0.04
N PHE A 232 6.88 8.06 1.01
CA PHE A 232 7.03 8.51 2.39
C PHE A 232 7.86 7.53 3.20
N THR A 233 8.16 7.90 4.44
CA THR A 233 8.87 7.07 5.42
C THR A 233 8.19 7.13 6.77
N TYR A 234 8.62 6.30 7.70
CA TYR A 234 8.01 6.17 9.03
C TYR A 234 8.90 6.71 10.14
N ALA A 235 8.29 7.43 11.07
CA ALA A 235 8.91 7.92 12.32
C ALA A 235 8.13 7.44 13.55
#